data_AF-A0A351KHU4-F1
#
_entry.id   AF-A0A351KHU4-F1
#
_cell.length_a   1.000
_cell.length_b   1.000
_cell.length_c   1.000
_cell.angle_alpha   90.00
_cell.angle_beta   90.00
_cell.angle_gamma   90.00
#
_symmetry.space_group_name_H-M   'P 1'
#
loop_
_entity.id
_entity.type
_entity.pdbx_description
1 polymer ?
#
loop_
_entity_poly.entity_id
_entity_poly.type
_entity_poly.pdbx_seq_one_letter_code
_entity_poly.pdbx_strand_id
1 'polypeptide(L)'
;MKKNSYNILMFSLFSVYLQYIKAMTSTLVAKELHCSFEEGKRVDAFTGIGWAIAFYIMAEKKGYIYKITSPTKRVYVGQTRNIKRRIRAYKRIDCKAQPKLYNSFKKHGVEKHKFEVIAVCDIEEMNKYELFYIDLYDSCNTHTGLNSVRNSNSPAHISKTARKNIGLSKIGTKKRGAKSKYHGVSYKENRNVFDCYIRVNGKQIYLGCFDDEISAAYAYDIAALKYHNGGLQMNFNESERLKLKDRVHKRNGTAQTSKYIGVFYDKKYKSYRTSIRVNKKLIHLGSFSDEVSAAYAYDIYVIENNLQRKMNFSENQRISLKSSIGAKYKPKSKYIGVSYRGRDNKWRSYIRVDGKHIELKQSNTEIEAAKIYNDYVIKNNLNRKLNKLV
;
A
#
# COMPACT_ATOMS: atom_id res chain seq x y z
N MET A 1 -42.92 12.28 53.63
CA MET A 1 -44.17 12.05 52.90
C MET A 1 -44.45 13.18 51.88
N LYS A 2 -43.71 13.23 50.77
CA LYS A 2 -43.97 14.15 49.63
C LYS A 2 -43.58 13.45 48.31
N LYS A 3 -44.39 12.47 47.90
CA LYS A 3 -44.36 11.86 46.56
C LYS A 3 -45.78 11.43 46.19
N ASN A 4 -46.67 12.40 45.95
CA ASN A 4 -47.92 12.09 45.23
C ASN A 4 -48.59 13.29 44.54
N SER A 5 -47.99 14.47 44.54
CA SER A 5 -48.63 15.67 43.97
C SER A 5 -48.44 15.81 42.44
N TYR A 6 -47.38 15.25 41.86
CA TYR A 6 -47.06 15.42 40.43
C TYR A 6 -47.83 14.45 39.51
N ASN A 7 -48.15 13.24 39.96
CA ASN A 7 -48.91 12.29 39.14
C ASN A 7 -50.39 12.67 39.03
N ILE A 8 -50.98 13.28 40.06
CA ILE A 8 -52.39 13.70 40.04
C ILE A 8 -52.59 14.90 39.11
N LEU A 9 -51.63 15.84 39.07
CA LEU A 9 -51.64 16.98 38.15
C LEU A 9 -51.44 16.57 36.67
N MET A 10 -50.61 15.55 36.39
CA MET A 10 -50.43 15.05 35.03
C MET A 10 -51.64 14.26 34.51
N PHE A 11 -52.33 13.50 35.37
CA PHE A 11 -53.55 12.80 34.98
C PHE A 11 -54.75 13.75 34.79
N SER A 12 -54.85 14.83 35.57
CA SER A 12 -55.93 15.82 35.37
C SER A 12 -55.74 16.60 34.06
N LEU A 13 -54.51 17.01 33.74
CA LEU A 13 -54.20 17.68 32.48
C LEU A 13 -54.42 16.78 31.26
N PHE A 14 -54.16 15.47 31.37
CA PHE A 14 -54.40 14.51 30.29
C PHE A 14 -55.90 14.25 30.04
N SER A 15 -56.71 14.25 31.10
CA SER A 15 -58.17 14.10 31.01
C SER A 15 -58.84 15.32 30.34
N VAL A 16 -58.41 16.53 30.71
CA VAL A 16 -58.89 17.79 30.10
C VAL A 16 -58.50 17.86 28.63
N TYR A 17 -57.29 17.41 28.29
CA TYR A 17 -56.80 17.35 26.90
C TYR A 17 -57.61 16.36 26.04
N LEU A 18 -57.98 15.20 26.59
CA LEU A 18 -58.84 14.22 25.90
C LEU A 18 -60.30 14.71 25.73
N GLN A 19 -60.83 15.47 26.69
CA GLN A 19 -62.15 16.11 26.55
C GLN A 19 -62.14 17.22 25.49
N TYR A 20 -61.06 17.99 25.38
CA TYR A 20 -60.90 19.02 24.35
C TYR A 20 -60.82 18.42 22.94
N ILE A 21 -60.12 17.29 22.78
CA ILE A 21 -60.04 16.57 21.50
C ILE A 21 -61.40 15.98 21.11
N LYS A 22 -62.17 15.43 22.05
CA LYS A 22 -63.55 14.95 21.78
C LYS A 22 -64.52 16.06 21.40
N ALA A 23 -64.36 17.26 21.98
CA ALA A 23 -65.20 18.43 21.65
C ALA A 23 -64.85 19.03 20.27
N MET A 24 -63.58 18.99 19.86
CA MET A 24 -63.17 19.42 18.53
C MET A 24 -63.65 18.47 17.42
N THR A 25 -63.63 17.15 17.67
CA THR A 25 -64.11 16.19 16.67
C THR A 25 -65.64 16.20 16.54
N SER A 26 -66.39 16.48 17.61
CA SER A 26 -67.85 16.61 17.53
C SER A 26 -68.33 17.89 16.85
N THR A 27 -67.59 19.00 16.97
CA THR A 27 -67.92 20.27 16.29
C THR A 27 -67.54 20.29 14.81
N LEU A 28 -66.49 19.57 14.40
CA LEU A 28 -66.12 19.39 12.99
C LEU A 28 -67.08 18.46 12.24
N VAL A 29 -67.57 17.39 12.88
CA VAL A 29 -68.51 16.44 12.26
C VAL A 29 -69.93 17.04 12.13
N ALA A 30 -70.32 17.98 13.01
CA ALA A 30 -71.65 18.59 12.96
C ALA A 30 -71.80 19.74 11.94
N LYS A 31 -70.70 20.34 11.46
CA LYS A 31 -70.75 21.44 10.47
C LYS A 31 -70.67 20.98 9.01
N GLU A 32 -70.29 19.73 8.76
CA GLU A 32 -70.20 19.16 7.40
C GLU A 32 -71.44 18.35 6.98
N LEU A 33 -72.45 18.20 7.85
CA LEU A 33 -73.73 17.53 7.53
C LEU A 33 -74.85 18.47 7.06
N HIS A 34 -74.59 19.78 6.93
CA HIS A 34 -75.49 20.74 6.29
C HIS A 34 -74.75 21.49 5.16
N CYS A 35 -74.57 20.85 4.01
CA CYS A 35 -74.76 21.55 2.73
C CYS A 35 -74.91 20.53 1.61
N SER A 36 -76.00 20.70 0.90
CA SER A 36 -76.56 19.83 -0.13
C SER A 36 -75.74 19.86 -1.41
N PHE A 37 -75.80 18.72 -2.11
CA PHE A 37 -75.84 18.57 -3.57
C PHE A 37 -75.90 19.89 -4.38
N GLU A 38 -74.87 20.18 -5.17
CA GLU A 38 -75.02 20.75 -6.53
C GLU A 38 -73.69 20.67 -7.32
N GLU A 39 -73.84 20.66 -8.63
CA GLU A 39 -72.95 20.07 -9.62
C GLU A 39 -71.60 20.79 -9.85
N GLY A 40 -70.57 19.98 -10.11
CA GLY A 40 -69.52 20.30 -11.08
C GLY A 40 -68.60 21.48 -10.77
N LYS A 41 -67.58 21.25 -9.93
CA LYS A 41 -66.20 21.78 -10.11
C LYS A 41 -65.25 21.14 -9.10
N ARG A 42 -64.14 20.59 -9.61
CA ARG A 42 -63.04 20.01 -8.83
C ARG A 42 -62.20 21.18 -8.29
N VAL A 43 -62.24 21.42 -6.98
CA VAL A 43 -61.31 22.31 -6.27
C VAL A 43 -60.70 21.55 -5.09
N ASP A 44 -59.39 21.68 -4.97
CA ASP A 44 -58.50 20.89 -4.13
C ASP A 44 -58.78 21.04 -2.63
N ALA A 45 -59.63 20.17 -2.09
CA ALA A 45 -59.75 19.98 -0.65
C ALA A 45 -58.74 18.92 -0.20
N PHE A 46 -57.47 19.31 0.00
CA PHE A 46 -56.56 18.58 0.88
C PHE A 46 -57.10 18.71 2.31
N THR A 47 -58.07 17.87 2.61
CA THR A 47 -58.85 17.79 3.85
C THR A 47 -57.94 17.71 5.07
N GLY A 48 -58.40 18.23 6.21
CA GLY A 48 -57.67 18.23 7.49
C GLY A 48 -57.15 16.86 7.93
N ILE A 49 -57.64 15.76 7.35
CA ILE A 49 -57.10 14.40 7.48
C ILE A 49 -55.68 14.29 6.91
N GLY A 50 -55.39 14.94 5.78
CA GLY A 50 -54.06 15.00 5.19
C GLY A 50 -53.06 15.74 6.09
N TRP A 51 -53.48 16.82 6.74
CA TRP A 51 -52.67 17.51 7.75
C TRP A 51 -52.57 16.75 9.05
N ALA A 52 -53.60 16.04 9.51
CA ALA A 52 -53.52 15.18 10.69
C ALA A 52 -52.64 13.94 10.45
N ILE A 53 -52.68 13.37 9.25
CA ILE A 53 -51.78 12.29 8.82
C ILE A 53 -50.36 12.83 8.63
N ALA A 54 -50.18 14.00 8.02
CA ALA A 54 -48.88 14.66 7.94
C ALA A 54 -48.35 15.02 9.33
N PHE A 55 -49.19 15.48 10.26
CA PHE A 55 -48.84 15.77 11.65
C PHE A 55 -48.60 14.48 12.45
N TYR A 56 -49.24 13.36 12.13
CA TYR A 56 -48.97 12.03 12.68
C TYR A 56 -47.71 11.37 12.08
N ILE A 57 -47.38 11.68 10.82
CA ILE A 57 -46.14 11.29 10.13
C ILE A 57 -44.97 12.21 10.55
N MET A 58 -45.25 13.46 10.88
CA MET A 58 -44.33 14.42 11.49
C MET A 58 -44.24 14.23 13.02
N ALA A 59 -45.23 13.57 13.64
CA ALA A 59 -45.16 13.12 15.01
C ALA A 59 -44.16 11.96 15.09
N GLU A 60 -42.95 12.36 15.49
CA GLU A 60 -41.97 11.54 16.18
C GLU A 60 -41.22 10.54 15.31
N LYS A 61 -40.40 11.10 14.41
CA LYS A 61 -39.16 10.49 13.93
C LYS A 61 -38.19 10.26 15.11
N LYS A 62 -38.54 9.32 15.99
CA LYS A 62 -37.77 8.95 17.20
C LYS A 62 -36.71 7.91 16.88
N GLY A 63 -35.51 8.15 17.39
CA GLY A 63 -34.42 7.20 17.51
C GLY A 63 -34.46 6.51 18.88
N TYR A 64 -34.08 5.24 18.91
CA TYR A 64 -33.99 4.43 20.13
C TYR A 64 -32.53 4.07 20.38
N ILE A 65 -32.06 4.34 21.59
CA ILE A 65 -30.80 3.78 22.10
C ILE A 65 -31.15 2.60 22.99
N TYR A 66 -30.51 1.47 22.74
CA TYR A 66 -30.72 0.23 23.49
C TYR A 66 -29.41 -0.33 24.00
N LYS A 67 -29.54 -1.15 25.03
CA LYS A 67 -28.47 -1.86 25.71
C LYS A 67 -28.75 -3.36 25.67
N ILE A 68 -27.71 -4.15 25.43
CA ILE A 68 -27.76 -5.61 25.53
C ILE A 68 -26.75 -6.04 26.58
N THR A 69 -27.20 -6.74 27.61
CA THR A 69 -26.34 -7.24 28.69
C THR A 69 -26.14 -8.74 28.52
N SER A 70 -24.89 -9.20 28.44
CA SER A 70 -24.56 -10.63 28.37
C SER A 70 -24.71 -11.34 29.72
N PRO A 71 -24.77 -12.68 29.74
CA PRO A 71 -24.68 -13.47 30.97
C PRO A 71 -23.41 -13.19 31.79
N THR A 72 -22.33 -12.78 31.11
CA THR A 72 -21.06 -12.36 31.72
C THR A 72 -21.06 -10.90 32.17
N LYS A 73 -22.23 -10.25 32.23
CA LYS A 73 -22.45 -8.85 32.62
C LYS A 73 -21.77 -7.81 31.72
N ARG A 74 -21.35 -8.18 30.51
CA ARG A 74 -20.78 -7.26 29.54
C ARG A 74 -21.87 -6.54 28.75
N VAL A 75 -21.65 -5.28 28.45
CA VAL A 75 -22.66 -4.40 27.86
C VAL A 75 -22.35 -4.09 26.40
N TYR A 76 -23.35 -4.23 25.52
CA TYR A 76 -23.39 -3.63 24.19
C TYR A 76 -24.36 -2.47 24.18
N VAL A 77 -23.99 -1.34 23.59
CA VAL A 77 -24.87 -0.19 23.31
C VAL A 77 -25.02 -0.05 21.81
N GLY A 78 -26.24 0.17 21.35
CA GLY A 78 -26.50 0.44 19.94
C GLY A 78 -27.71 1.34 19.73
N GLN A 79 -27.82 1.88 18.53
CA GLN A 79 -28.94 2.72 18.11
C GLN A 79 -29.81 2.10 16.99
N THR A 80 -31.08 2.48 16.93
CA THR A 80 -31.98 2.11 15.82
C THR A 80 -33.22 3.00 15.73
N ARG A 81 -33.77 3.16 14.53
CA ARG A 81 -35.10 3.78 14.30
C ARG A 81 -36.26 2.81 14.48
N ASN A 82 -36.01 1.50 14.51
CA ASN A 82 -37.06 0.48 14.66
C ASN A 82 -36.58 -0.65 15.56
N ILE A 83 -36.94 -0.54 16.84
CA ILE A 83 -36.50 -1.48 17.88
C ILE A 83 -37.02 -2.91 17.66
N LYS A 84 -38.28 -3.06 17.21
CA LYS A 84 -38.88 -4.38 16.94
C LYS A 84 -38.11 -5.11 15.84
N ARG A 85 -37.79 -4.43 14.74
CA ARG A 85 -36.99 -5.00 13.63
C ARG A 85 -35.59 -5.37 14.10
N ARG A 86 -34.94 -4.50 14.89
CA ARG A 86 -33.59 -4.74 15.42
C ARG A 86 -33.53 -5.96 16.33
N ILE A 87 -34.49 -6.12 17.24
CA ILE A 87 -34.57 -7.29 18.14
C ILE A 87 -34.78 -8.58 17.33
N ARG A 88 -35.66 -8.57 16.31
CA ARG A 88 -35.85 -9.74 15.42
C ARG A 88 -34.56 -10.12 14.68
N ALA A 89 -33.77 -9.15 14.22
CA ALA A 89 -32.48 -9.42 13.59
C ALA A 89 -31.52 -10.13 14.56
N TYR A 90 -31.43 -9.66 15.81
CA TYR A 90 -30.60 -10.32 16.84
C TYR A 90 -31.09 -11.72 17.20
N LYS A 91 -32.41 -11.95 17.27
CA LYS A 91 -32.96 -13.31 17.46
C LYS A 91 -32.56 -14.29 16.35
N ARG A 92 -32.29 -13.80 15.14
CA ARG A 92 -31.75 -14.60 14.01
C ARG A 92 -30.22 -14.57 13.92
N ILE A 93 -29.53 -13.98 14.90
CA ILE A 93 -28.07 -13.80 14.95
C ILE A 93 -27.55 -13.04 13.70
N ASP A 94 -28.39 -12.15 13.15
CA ASP A 94 -28.06 -11.30 12.00
C ASP A 94 -27.30 -10.04 12.45
N CYS A 95 -26.07 -10.26 12.92
CA CYS A 95 -25.23 -9.22 13.51
C CYS A 95 -23.73 -9.47 13.29
N LYS A 96 -23.36 -10.10 12.17
CA LYS A 96 -21.95 -10.43 11.83
C LYS A 96 -21.05 -9.18 11.80
N ALA A 97 -21.63 -8.03 11.49
CA ALA A 97 -20.95 -6.72 11.52
C ALA A 97 -20.58 -6.25 12.94
N GLN A 98 -21.09 -6.89 14.01
CA GLN A 98 -20.77 -6.63 15.41
C GLN A 98 -20.05 -7.85 16.04
N PRO A 99 -18.74 -8.05 15.80
CA PRO A 99 -18.07 -9.32 16.07
C PRO A 99 -18.12 -9.78 17.52
N LYS A 100 -17.90 -8.86 18.49
CA LYS A 100 -17.93 -9.17 19.93
C LYS A 100 -19.32 -9.63 20.37
N LEU A 101 -20.37 -8.92 19.96
CA LEU A 101 -21.76 -9.26 20.28
C LEU A 101 -22.17 -10.57 19.58
N TYR A 102 -21.85 -10.74 18.30
CA TYR A 102 -22.11 -11.95 17.53
C TYR A 102 -21.47 -13.19 18.16
N ASN A 103 -20.20 -13.09 18.57
CA ASN A 103 -19.52 -14.18 19.27
C ASN A 103 -20.14 -14.46 20.64
N SER A 104 -20.63 -13.43 21.36
CA SER A 104 -21.36 -13.63 22.63
C SER A 104 -22.67 -14.38 22.41
N PHE A 105 -23.43 -14.03 21.37
CA PHE A 105 -24.65 -14.74 21.02
C PHE A 105 -24.37 -16.18 20.61
N LYS A 106 -23.34 -16.43 19.79
CA LYS A 106 -22.93 -17.78 19.43
C LYS A 106 -22.53 -18.63 20.64
N LYS A 107 -21.83 -18.02 21.60
CA LYS A 107 -21.31 -18.74 22.77
C LYS A 107 -22.38 -19.04 23.82
N HIS A 108 -23.29 -18.09 24.06
CA HIS A 108 -24.20 -18.16 25.20
C HIS A 108 -25.68 -18.29 24.82
N GLY A 109 -26.03 -18.12 23.55
CA GLY A 109 -27.41 -18.02 23.09
C GLY A 109 -28.00 -16.62 23.27
N VAL A 110 -28.89 -16.21 22.36
CA VAL A 110 -29.47 -14.85 22.34
C VAL A 110 -30.46 -14.67 23.50
N GLU A 111 -31.18 -15.73 23.85
CA GLU A 111 -32.17 -15.82 24.91
C GLU A 111 -31.61 -15.51 26.31
N LYS A 112 -30.31 -15.76 26.53
CA LYS A 112 -29.64 -15.45 27.80
C LYS A 112 -29.17 -14.00 27.89
N HIS A 113 -29.37 -13.18 26.85
CA HIS A 113 -28.99 -11.77 26.85
C HIS A 113 -30.20 -10.90 27.17
N LYS A 114 -30.01 -9.91 28.05
CA LYS A 114 -31.06 -8.96 28.44
C LYS A 114 -31.08 -7.78 27.47
N PHE A 115 -32.22 -7.52 26.83
CA PHE A 115 -32.43 -6.38 25.94
C PHE A 115 -33.19 -5.27 26.67
N GLU A 116 -32.67 -4.05 26.65
CA GLU A 116 -33.25 -2.89 27.33
C GLU A 116 -33.21 -1.67 26.42
N VAL A 117 -34.31 -0.93 26.29
CA VAL A 117 -34.28 0.42 25.70
C VAL A 117 -33.91 1.38 26.81
N ILE A 118 -32.84 2.15 26.60
CA ILE A 118 -32.26 3.03 27.63
C ILE A 118 -32.52 4.51 27.36
N ALA A 119 -32.75 4.89 26.11
CA ALA A 119 -33.18 6.24 25.77
C ALA A 119 -34.01 6.26 24.48
N VAL A 120 -34.89 7.25 24.39
CA VAL A 120 -35.62 7.63 23.19
C VAL A 120 -35.27 9.09 22.93
N CYS A 121 -34.80 9.39 21.73
CA CYS A 121 -34.28 10.71 21.37
C CYS A 121 -34.67 11.05 19.93
N ASP A 122 -34.44 12.30 19.51
CA ASP A 122 -34.59 12.67 18.11
C ASP A 122 -33.51 12.00 17.25
N ILE A 123 -33.86 11.67 16.00
CA ILE A 123 -32.95 10.99 15.07
C ILE A 123 -31.64 11.77 14.86
N GLU A 124 -31.70 13.10 14.90
CA GLU A 124 -30.55 13.98 14.70
C GLU A 124 -29.55 13.87 15.86
N GLU A 125 -30.04 13.65 17.07
CA GLU A 125 -29.21 13.51 18.28
C GLU A 125 -28.78 12.06 18.55
N MET A 126 -29.30 11.09 17.81
CA MET A 126 -29.13 9.65 18.09
C MET A 126 -27.65 9.26 18.25
N ASN A 127 -26.76 9.77 17.39
CA ASN A 127 -25.31 9.52 17.47
C ASN A 127 -24.69 10.07 18.76
N LYS A 128 -25.14 11.23 19.24
CA LYS A 128 -24.67 11.87 20.49
C LYS A 128 -25.06 11.04 21.70
N TYR A 129 -26.31 10.55 21.74
CA TYR A 129 -26.76 9.68 22.82
C TYR A 129 -26.08 8.31 22.77
N GLU A 130 -25.89 7.70 21.60
CA GLU A 130 -25.16 6.43 21.47
C GLU A 130 -23.75 6.56 22.05
N LEU A 131 -23.03 7.63 21.71
CA LEU A 131 -21.70 7.92 22.26
C LEU A 131 -21.71 8.10 23.77
N PHE A 132 -22.65 8.89 24.29
CA PHE A 132 -22.80 9.12 25.73
C PHE A 132 -22.98 7.81 26.51
N TYR A 133 -23.85 6.91 26.03
CA TYR A 133 -24.10 5.63 26.71
C TYR A 133 -22.97 4.62 26.51
N ILE A 134 -22.26 4.64 25.38
CA ILE A 134 -21.05 3.84 25.20
C ILE A 134 -20.01 4.19 26.27
N ASP A 135 -19.82 5.48 26.54
CA ASP A 135 -18.89 5.96 27.55
C ASP A 135 -19.40 5.66 28.97
N LEU A 136 -20.69 5.91 29.24
CA LEU A 136 -21.31 5.65 30.56
C LEU A 136 -21.15 4.18 31.00
N TYR A 137 -21.27 3.23 30.06
CA TYR A 137 -21.16 1.81 30.35
C TYR A 137 -19.78 1.21 30.07
N ASP A 138 -18.78 2.02 29.67
CA ASP A 138 -17.46 1.57 29.23
C ASP A 138 -17.54 0.39 28.23
N SER A 139 -18.50 0.46 27.29
CA SER A 139 -18.89 -0.69 26.48
C SER A 139 -17.84 -1.08 25.42
N CYS A 140 -16.79 -0.28 25.23
CA CYS A 140 -15.66 -0.60 24.36
C CYS A 140 -14.57 -1.45 25.04
N ASN A 141 -14.49 -1.43 26.38
CA ASN A 141 -13.47 -2.16 27.12
C ASN A 141 -13.69 -3.67 27.04
N THR A 142 -12.59 -4.42 26.94
CA THR A 142 -12.63 -5.88 26.77
C THR A 142 -13.24 -6.60 27.97
N HIS A 143 -13.13 -6.07 29.19
CA HIS A 143 -13.63 -6.72 30.40
C HIS A 143 -15.11 -6.44 30.66
N THR A 144 -15.57 -5.23 30.36
CA THR A 144 -16.90 -4.72 30.72
C THR A 144 -17.84 -4.58 29.52
N GLY A 145 -17.30 -4.59 28.29
CA GLY A 145 -18.03 -4.13 27.11
C GLY A 145 -17.99 -5.07 25.90
N LEU A 146 -18.98 -4.93 25.02
CA LEU A 146 -19.17 -5.70 23.78
C LEU A 146 -19.13 -4.83 22.51
N ASN A 147 -19.01 -3.51 22.61
CA ASN A 147 -18.75 -2.65 21.46
C ASN A 147 -17.29 -2.83 20.99
N SER A 148 -17.10 -2.93 19.68
CA SER A 148 -15.75 -3.03 19.09
C SER A 148 -15.11 -1.66 18.88
N VAL A 149 -15.92 -0.65 18.61
CA VAL A 149 -15.50 0.72 18.29
C VAL A 149 -16.43 1.70 18.99
N ARG A 150 -15.91 2.90 19.29
CA ARG A 150 -16.68 3.98 19.94
C ARG A 150 -17.63 4.68 18.97
N ASN A 151 -17.28 4.76 17.69
CA ASN A 151 -18.10 5.37 16.65
C ASN A 151 -17.94 4.57 15.35
N SER A 152 -19.01 4.39 14.57
CA SER A 152 -18.97 3.79 13.24
C SER A 152 -18.07 4.56 12.25
N ASN A 153 -17.87 5.87 12.47
CA ASN A 153 -17.00 6.75 11.65
C ASN A 153 -15.60 6.96 12.22
N SER A 154 -15.22 6.31 13.32
CA SER A 154 -13.88 6.44 13.89
C SER A 154 -13.12 5.11 13.76
N PRO A 155 -11.84 5.12 13.35
CA PRO A 155 -11.04 3.91 13.34
C PRO A 155 -11.05 3.28 14.74
N ALA A 156 -11.19 1.95 14.78
CA ALA A 156 -11.42 1.21 16.00
C ALA A 156 -10.51 1.67 17.14
N HIS A 157 -11.11 2.07 18.27
CA HIS A 157 -10.37 2.44 19.47
C HIS A 157 -9.79 1.17 20.10
N ILE A 158 -8.64 0.73 19.58
CA ILE A 158 -7.87 -0.38 20.12
C ILE A 158 -7.47 -0.01 21.55
N SER A 159 -7.91 -0.79 22.54
CA SER A 159 -7.58 -0.55 23.94
C SER A 159 -6.06 -0.50 24.14
N LYS A 160 -5.56 0.27 25.12
CA LYS A 160 -4.11 0.33 25.43
C LYS A 160 -3.52 -1.06 25.63
N THR A 161 -4.29 -1.96 26.25
CA THR A 161 -3.96 -3.38 26.44
C THR A 161 -3.95 -4.17 25.12
N ALA A 162 -4.90 -3.97 24.21
CA ALA A 162 -4.89 -4.61 22.90
C ALA A 162 -3.75 -4.08 22.02
N ARG A 163 -3.40 -2.79 22.11
CA ARG A 163 -2.23 -2.21 21.43
C ARG A 163 -0.93 -2.78 21.97
N LYS A 164 -0.82 -2.93 23.30
CA LYS A 164 0.30 -3.61 23.97
C LYS A 164 0.38 -5.08 23.56
N ASN A 165 -0.73 -5.80 23.53
CA ASN A 165 -0.79 -7.22 23.16
C ASN A 165 -0.54 -7.46 21.67
N ILE A 166 -0.96 -6.55 20.77
CA ILE A 166 -0.58 -6.56 19.35
C ILE A 166 0.91 -6.24 19.19
N GLY A 167 1.47 -5.35 20.01
CA GLY A 167 2.91 -5.11 20.10
C GLY A 167 3.65 -6.37 20.52
N LEU A 168 3.23 -7.00 21.63
CA LEU A 168 3.78 -8.24 22.17
C LEU A 168 3.62 -9.44 21.22
N SER A 169 2.48 -9.56 20.53
CA SER A 169 2.27 -10.63 19.54
C SER A 169 3.14 -10.44 18.31
N LYS A 170 3.44 -9.19 17.91
CA LYS A 170 4.36 -8.87 16.80
C LYS A 170 5.83 -9.02 17.16
N ILE A 171 6.18 -8.94 18.45
CA ILE A 171 7.52 -9.26 18.96
C ILE A 171 7.85 -10.76 18.74
N GLY A 172 6.83 -11.62 18.61
CA GLY A 172 6.98 -13.06 18.36
C GLY A 172 6.62 -13.56 16.95
N THR A 173 6.03 -12.74 16.07
CA THR A 173 5.83 -13.15 14.67
C THR A 173 7.16 -13.10 13.95
N LYS A 174 7.94 -14.19 14.03
CA LYS A 174 8.95 -14.52 13.02
C LYS A 174 8.29 -14.25 11.67
N LYS A 175 8.81 -13.28 10.91
CA LYS A 175 8.50 -13.18 9.49
C LYS A 175 8.76 -14.58 8.93
N ARG A 176 7.72 -15.26 8.46
CA ARG A 176 7.88 -16.52 7.71
C ARG A 176 8.95 -16.24 6.64
N GLY A 177 10.14 -16.83 6.82
CA GLY A 177 11.30 -16.62 5.94
C GLY A 177 12.46 -15.74 6.44
N ALA A 178 12.56 -15.36 7.73
CA ALA A 178 13.79 -14.75 8.24
C ALA A 178 14.94 -15.79 8.26
N LYS A 179 15.73 -15.83 7.18
CA LYS A 179 16.86 -16.75 7.02
C LYS A 179 18.10 -16.37 7.87
N SER A 180 18.03 -15.30 8.65
CA SER A 180 19.11 -14.85 9.54
C SER A 180 18.58 -14.58 10.94
N LYS A 181 19.39 -14.90 11.96
CA LYS A 181 19.07 -14.67 13.38
C LYS A 181 19.37 -13.24 13.85
N TYR A 182 20.06 -12.43 13.04
CA TYR A 182 20.50 -11.08 13.40
C TYR A 182 19.61 -9.99 12.79
N HIS A 183 19.44 -8.90 13.53
CA HIS A 183 18.71 -7.70 13.11
C HIS A 183 19.34 -7.06 11.88
N GLY A 184 18.48 -6.70 10.92
CA GLY A 184 18.89 -6.06 9.67
C GLY A 184 19.54 -6.98 8.65
N VAL A 185 19.76 -8.27 8.97
CA VAL A 185 20.45 -9.23 8.11
C VAL A 185 19.45 -10.14 7.40
N SER A 186 19.71 -10.45 6.12
CA SER A 186 18.88 -11.31 5.30
C SER A 186 19.74 -12.17 4.36
N TYR A 187 19.67 -13.49 4.50
CA TYR A 187 20.37 -14.40 3.60
C TYR A 187 19.68 -14.51 2.24
N LYS A 188 20.46 -14.39 1.17
CA LYS A 188 20.07 -14.51 -0.23
C LYS A 188 20.68 -15.79 -0.81
N GLU A 189 19.85 -16.83 -0.88
CA GLU A 189 20.23 -18.17 -1.34
C GLU A 189 20.77 -18.18 -2.77
N ASN A 190 20.17 -17.41 -3.69
CA ASN A 190 20.60 -17.33 -5.08
C ASN A 190 22.03 -16.77 -5.29
N ARG A 191 22.54 -16.00 -4.32
CA ARG A 191 23.89 -15.41 -4.37
C ARG A 191 24.80 -15.99 -3.29
N ASN A 192 24.28 -16.83 -2.40
CA ASN A 192 24.92 -17.29 -1.18
C ASN A 192 25.59 -16.14 -0.39
N VAL A 193 24.80 -15.11 -0.05
CA VAL A 193 25.28 -13.90 0.68
C VAL A 193 24.29 -13.43 1.73
N PHE A 194 24.79 -12.69 2.71
CA PHE A 194 24.00 -11.97 3.70
C PHE A 194 23.90 -10.49 3.34
N ASP A 195 22.72 -10.04 2.93
CA ASP A 195 22.44 -8.62 2.72
C ASP A 195 22.09 -7.95 4.05
N CYS A 196 22.57 -6.73 4.26
CA CYS A 196 22.33 -5.95 5.47
C CYS A 196 21.62 -4.62 5.17
N TYR A 197 20.61 -4.30 5.98
CA TYR A 197 19.82 -3.07 5.87
C TYR A 197 19.50 -2.45 7.22
N ILE A 198 19.40 -1.12 7.26
CA ILE A 198 18.91 -0.35 8.41
C ILE A 198 17.77 0.58 7.99
N ARG A 199 16.82 0.83 8.90
CA ARG A 199 15.77 1.82 8.69
C ARG A 199 16.14 3.13 9.36
N VAL A 200 16.07 4.24 8.63
CA VAL A 200 16.32 5.59 9.14
C VAL A 200 15.22 6.50 8.60
N ASN A 201 14.50 7.19 9.49
CA ASN A 201 13.39 8.11 9.15
C ASN A 201 12.37 7.50 8.16
N GLY A 202 11.99 6.23 8.39
CA GLY A 202 11.04 5.51 7.54
C GLY A 202 11.61 4.94 6.23
N LYS A 203 12.85 5.27 5.86
CA LYS A 203 13.52 4.78 4.64
C LYS A 203 14.47 3.62 4.96
N GLN A 204 14.50 2.61 4.09
CA GLN A 204 15.45 1.48 4.18
C GLN A 204 16.75 1.84 3.45
N ILE A 205 17.87 1.76 4.19
CA ILE A 205 19.23 2.00 3.70
C ILE A 205 19.94 0.65 3.60
N TYR A 206 20.60 0.40 2.47
CA TYR A 206 21.40 -0.80 2.24
C TYR A 206 22.84 -0.57 2.71
N LEU A 207 23.33 -1.45 3.59
CA LEU A 207 24.66 -1.34 4.20
C LEU A 207 25.72 -2.15 3.45
N GLY A 208 25.30 -3.25 2.83
CA GLY A 208 26.18 -4.10 2.00
C GLY A 208 25.72 -5.55 1.93
N CYS A 209 26.49 -6.34 1.19
CA CYS A 209 26.41 -7.79 1.19
C CYS A 209 27.71 -8.36 1.79
N PHE A 210 27.58 -9.44 2.52
CA PHE A 210 28.66 -10.07 3.28
C PHE A 210 28.64 -11.57 3.03
N ASP A 211 29.81 -12.20 3.12
CA ASP A 211 29.93 -13.66 3.01
C ASP A 211 29.46 -14.34 4.31
N ASP A 212 29.72 -13.70 5.46
CA ASP A 212 29.34 -14.21 6.77
C ASP A 212 28.16 -13.44 7.38
N GLU A 213 27.30 -14.19 8.06
CA GLU A 213 26.15 -13.64 8.79
C GLU A 213 26.59 -12.67 9.91
N ILE A 214 27.68 -13.01 10.61
CA ILE A 214 28.23 -12.23 11.73
C ILE A 214 28.76 -10.89 11.24
N SER A 215 29.45 -10.88 10.10
CA SER A 215 29.99 -9.67 9.47
C SER A 215 28.87 -8.70 9.06
N ALA A 216 27.76 -9.22 8.52
CA ALA A 216 26.57 -8.44 8.21
C ALA A 216 25.92 -7.84 9.46
N ALA A 217 25.82 -8.63 10.53
CA ALA A 217 25.23 -8.21 11.81
C ALA A 217 26.07 -7.13 12.51
N TYR A 218 27.40 -7.24 12.43
CA TYR A 218 28.31 -6.24 12.96
C TYR A 218 28.15 -4.91 12.22
N ALA A 219 28.06 -4.94 10.88
CA ALA A 219 27.81 -3.74 10.08
C ALA A 219 26.46 -3.07 10.42
N TYR A 220 25.44 -3.84 10.79
CA TYR A 220 24.18 -3.30 11.30
C TYR A 220 24.39 -2.55 12.61
N ASP A 221 25.10 -3.13 13.57
CA ASP A 221 25.34 -2.51 14.88
C ASP A 221 26.12 -1.19 14.76
N ILE A 222 27.16 -1.15 13.91
CA ILE A 222 27.90 0.08 13.62
C ILE A 222 26.99 1.14 12.98
N ALA A 223 26.11 0.74 12.06
CA ALA A 223 25.15 1.66 11.46
C ALA A 223 24.09 2.14 12.47
N ALA A 224 23.66 1.29 13.40
CA ALA A 224 22.69 1.63 14.43
C ALA A 224 23.28 2.59 15.47
N LEU A 225 24.56 2.44 15.82
CA LEU A 225 25.31 3.44 16.59
C LEU A 225 25.40 4.77 15.84
N LYS A 226 25.69 4.74 14.53
CA LYS A 226 25.85 5.94 13.71
C LYS A 226 24.55 6.72 13.47
N TYR A 227 23.45 6.03 13.15
CA TYR A 227 22.20 6.67 12.72
C TYR A 227 21.17 6.86 13.83
N HIS A 228 21.26 6.08 14.91
CA HIS A 228 20.30 6.09 16.01
C HIS A 228 20.95 6.26 17.38
N ASN A 229 22.25 6.57 17.45
CA ASN A 229 23.02 6.71 18.70
C ASN A 229 22.84 5.50 19.64
N GLY A 230 22.70 4.30 19.09
CA GLY A 230 22.47 3.08 19.89
C GLY A 230 21.05 2.91 20.42
N GLY A 231 20.09 3.77 20.04
CA GLY A 231 18.68 3.66 20.44
C GLY A 231 17.91 2.49 19.83
N LEU A 232 18.58 1.62 19.06
CA LEU A 232 18.01 0.38 18.52
C LEU A 232 18.56 -0.83 19.28
N GLN A 233 17.85 -1.95 19.21
CA GLN A 233 18.38 -3.23 19.69
C GLN A 233 19.61 -3.63 18.85
N MET A 234 20.74 -3.85 19.53
CA MET A 234 22.00 -4.30 18.93
C MET A 234 22.04 -5.84 18.83
N ASN A 235 22.81 -6.36 17.89
CA ASN A 235 23.05 -7.79 17.70
C ASN A 235 24.11 -8.34 18.66
N PHE A 236 25.13 -7.54 18.95
CA PHE A 236 26.26 -7.90 19.80
C PHE A 236 26.39 -6.91 20.95
N ASN A 237 26.93 -7.37 22.08
CA ASN A 237 27.35 -6.48 23.16
C ASN A 237 28.67 -5.77 22.81
N GLU A 238 29.10 -4.82 23.65
CA GLU A 238 30.28 -4.01 23.36
C GLU A 238 31.58 -4.82 23.28
N SER A 239 31.78 -5.78 24.19
CA SER A 239 32.95 -6.66 24.19
C SER A 239 33.02 -7.54 22.93
N GLU A 240 31.87 -8.08 22.51
CA GLU A 240 31.76 -8.87 21.29
C GLU A 240 32.07 -8.04 20.04
N ARG A 241 31.55 -6.81 19.95
CA ARG A 241 31.86 -5.91 18.82
C ARG A 241 33.35 -5.60 18.75
N LEU A 242 34.02 -5.40 19.89
CA LEU A 242 35.46 -5.12 19.88
C LEU A 242 36.25 -6.30 19.30
N LYS A 243 35.89 -7.54 19.67
CA LYS A 243 36.51 -8.77 19.12
C LYS A 243 36.23 -8.98 17.63
N LEU A 244 35.08 -8.52 17.14
CA LEU A 244 34.66 -8.68 15.75
C LEU A 244 35.25 -7.62 14.82
N LYS A 245 35.69 -6.47 15.35
CA LYS A 245 36.21 -5.34 14.56
C LYS A 245 37.25 -5.75 13.51
N ASP A 246 38.16 -6.64 13.89
CA ASP A 246 39.28 -7.06 13.02
C ASP A 246 38.92 -8.27 12.11
N ARG A 247 37.77 -8.91 12.35
CA ARG A 247 37.30 -10.07 11.57
C ARG A 247 36.32 -9.69 10.46
N VAL A 248 35.73 -8.50 10.55
CA VAL A 248 34.65 -8.09 9.65
C VAL A 248 35.21 -7.54 8.34
N HIS A 249 35.02 -8.30 7.28
CA HIS A 249 35.35 -7.88 5.92
C HIS A 249 34.05 -7.72 5.13
N LYS A 250 33.83 -6.53 4.57
CA LYS A 250 32.76 -6.35 3.58
C LYS A 250 33.12 -7.16 2.35
N ARG A 251 32.17 -7.90 1.78
CA ARG A 251 32.39 -8.55 0.48
C ARG A 251 32.68 -7.43 -0.52
N ASN A 252 33.94 -7.32 -0.95
CA ASN A 252 34.28 -6.50 -2.11
C ASN A 252 33.39 -7.03 -3.24
N GLY A 253 32.61 -6.13 -3.88
CA GLY A 253 31.72 -6.54 -4.97
C GLY A 253 32.46 -7.44 -5.95
N THR A 254 31.76 -8.44 -6.53
CA THR A 254 32.30 -9.51 -7.40
C THR A 254 33.74 -9.25 -7.81
N ALA A 255 34.68 -10.01 -7.24
CA ALA A 255 36.11 -9.87 -7.47
C ALA A 255 36.35 -9.35 -8.89
N GLN A 256 37.02 -8.20 -9.00
CA GLN A 256 37.31 -7.56 -10.28
C GLN A 256 37.83 -8.65 -11.23
N THR A 257 36.99 -9.07 -12.18
CA THR A 257 37.36 -10.09 -13.17
C THR A 257 38.37 -9.54 -14.17
N SER A 258 38.68 -8.25 -14.04
CA SER A 258 39.63 -7.51 -14.83
C SER A 258 40.29 -6.44 -13.95
N LYS A 259 41.58 -6.19 -14.18
CA LYS A 259 42.34 -5.09 -13.56
C LYS A 259 41.96 -3.71 -14.12
N TYR A 260 41.16 -3.65 -15.18
CA TYR A 260 40.81 -2.42 -15.88
C TYR A 260 39.39 -1.93 -15.52
N ILE A 261 39.25 -0.62 -15.41
CA ILE A 261 38.01 0.09 -15.11
C ILE A 261 36.98 -0.18 -16.21
N GLY A 262 35.78 -0.56 -15.80
CA GLY A 262 34.65 -0.78 -16.69
C GLY A 262 34.66 -2.12 -17.43
N VAL A 263 35.69 -2.96 -17.23
CA VAL A 263 35.86 -4.25 -17.89
C VAL A 263 35.50 -5.40 -16.94
N PHE A 264 34.83 -6.42 -17.45
CA PHE A 264 34.56 -7.65 -16.72
C PHE A 264 34.51 -8.87 -17.63
N TYR A 265 34.93 -10.04 -17.15
CA TYR A 265 34.89 -11.28 -17.91
C TYR A 265 33.50 -11.93 -17.80
N ASP A 266 32.84 -12.10 -18.95
CA ASP A 266 31.57 -12.80 -19.04
C ASP A 266 31.81 -14.30 -19.28
N LYS A 267 31.71 -15.10 -18.20
CA LYS A 267 31.92 -16.55 -18.23
C LYS A 267 30.99 -17.28 -19.22
N LYS A 268 29.77 -16.77 -19.44
CA LYS A 268 28.79 -17.42 -20.33
C LYS A 268 29.22 -17.33 -21.79
N TYR A 269 29.76 -16.18 -22.18
CA TYR A 269 30.18 -15.92 -23.57
C TYR A 269 31.70 -16.02 -23.76
N LYS A 270 32.44 -16.38 -22.71
CA LYS A 270 33.90 -16.52 -22.68
C LYS A 270 34.61 -15.29 -23.27
N SER A 271 34.15 -14.09 -22.92
CA SER A 271 34.61 -12.83 -23.50
C SER A 271 34.69 -11.72 -22.45
N TYR A 272 35.65 -10.81 -22.58
CA TYR A 272 35.71 -9.58 -21.80
C TYR A 272 34.68 -8.57 -22.30
N ARG A 273 33.82 -8.08 -21.42
CA ARG A 273 32.80 -7.06 -21.72
C ARG A 273 33.19 -5.75 -21.07
N THR A 274 32.89 -4.65 -21.76
CA THR A 274 33.08 -3.30 -21.20
C THR A 274 31.76 -2.53 -21.19
N SER A 275 31.54 -1.81 -20.10
CA SER A 275 30.35 -0.98 -19.92
C SER A 275 30.64 0.24 -19.05
N ILE A 276 29.88 1.30 -19.29
CA ILE A 276 29.98 2.57 -18.57
C ILE A 276 28.59 3.07 -18.17
N ARG A 277 28.46 3.65 -16.98
CA ARG A 277 27.20 4.26 -16.54
C ARG A 277 27.23 5.77 -16.77
N VAL A 278 26.35 6.25 -17.65
CA VAL A 278 26.15 7.67 -17.98
C VAL A 278 24.70 8.02 -17.69
N ASN A 279 24.44 9.10 -16.95
CA ASN A 279 23.08 9.54 -16.59
C ASN A 279 22.20 8.42 -16.00
N LYS A 280 22.74 7.64 -15.06
CA LYS A 280 22.11 6.45 -14.43
C LYS A 280 21.78 5.28 -15.37
N LYS A 281 22.03 5.40 -16.68
CA LYS A 281 21.85 4.33 -17.67
C LYS A 281 23.17 3.57 -17.87
N LEU A 282 23.10 2.24 -17.88
CA LEU A 282 24.24 1.39 -18.21
C LEU A 282 24.36 1.27 -19.74
N ILE A 283 25.50 1.68 -20.28
CA ILE A 283 25.82 1.61 -21.70
C ILE A 283 26.86 0.51 -21.88
N HIS A 284 26.47 -0.56 -22.59
CA HIS A 284 27.39 -1.62 -22.98
C HIS A 284 28.20 -1.18 -24.20
N LEU A 285 29.53 -1.13 -24.08
CA LEU A 285 30.44 -0.63 -25.12
C LEU A 285 30.84 -1.74 -26.10
N GLY A 286 31.07 -2.97 -25.62
CA GLY A 286 31.43 -4.08 -26.49
C GLY A 286 31.79 -5.35 -25.74
N SER A 287 32.02 -6.43 -26.50
CA SER A 287 32.56 -7.70 -26.03
C SER A 287 33.81 -8.04 -26.84
N PHE A 288 34.85 -8.53 -26.17
CA PHE A 288 36.22 -8.63 -26.66
C PHE A 288 36.82 -9.99 -26.26
N SER A 289 37.72 -10.50 -27.08
CA SER A 289 38.48 -11.72 -26.77
C SER A 289 39.49 -11.51 -25.64
N ASP A 290 40.03 -10.30 -25.55
CA ASP A 290 41.11 -9.94 -24.63
C ASP A 290 40.73 -8.73 -23.78
N GLU A 291 41.34 -8.70 -22.59
CA GLU A 291 41.06 -7.73 -21.55
C GLU A 291 41.52 -6.31 -21.92
N VAL A 292 42.67 -6.21 -22.60
CA VAL A 292 43.32 -4.95 -22.98
C VAL A 292 42.48 -4.21 -24.02
N SER A 293 41.95 -4.90 -25.02
CA SER A 293 41.07 -4.30 -26.04
C SER A 293 39.77 -3.77 -25.44
N ALA A 294 39.19 -4.49 -24.46
CA ALA A 294 38.00 -4.02 -23.75
C ALA A 294 38.27 -2.74 -22.94
N ALA A 295 39.43 -2.67 -22.30
CA ALA A 295 39.88 -1.51 -21.55
C ALA A 295 40.16 -0.31 -22.48
N TYR A 296 40.74 -0.58 -23.65
CA TYR A 296 41.02 0.45 -24.65
C TYR A 296 39.73 1.07 -25.18
N ALA A 297 38.73 0.23 -25.49
CA ALA A 297 37.41 0.70 -25.92
C ALA A 297 36.69 1.56 -24.86
N TYR A 298 36.91 1.28 -23.57
CA TYR A 298 36.41 2.14 -22.49
C TYR A 298 37.04 3.54 -22.55
N ASP A 299 38.36 3.62 -22.68
CA ASP A 299 39.09 4.89 -22.74
C ASP A 299 38.69 5.72 -23.97
N ILE A 300 38.59 5.08 -25.14
CA ILE A 300 38.14 5.74 -26.37
C ILE A 300 36.73 6.31 -26.20
N TYR A 301 35.81 5.54 -25.62
CA TYR A 301 34.45 6.05 -25.37
C TYR A 301 34.44 7.25 -24.42
N VAL A 302 35.26 7.24 -23.38
CA VAL A 302 35.40 8.37 -22.44
C VAL A 302 35.89 9.62 -23.17
N ILE A 303 36.88 9.49 -24.05
CA ILE A 303 37.43 10.58 -24.85
C ILE A 303 36.39 11.10 -25.87
N GLU A 304 35.80 10.22 -26.68
CA GLU A 304 34.84 10.59 -27.73
C GLU A 304 33.59 11.30 -27.18
N ASN A 305 33.22 11.01 -25.93
CA ASN A 305 32.06 11.60 -25.27
C ASN A 305 32.44 12.70 -24.26
N ASN A 306 33.70 13.14 -24.24
CA ASN A 306 34.22 14.17 -23.33
C ASN A 306 33.81 13.95 -21.86
N LEU A 307 33.88 12.70 -21.39
CA LEU A 307 33.48 12.33 -20.04
C LEU A 307 34.63 12.57 -19.05
N GLN A 308 34.35 13.26 -17.95
CA GLN A 308 35.32 13.42 -16.85
C GLN A 308 35.41 12.12 -16.03
N ARG A 309 36.16 11.14 -16.55
CA ARG A 309 36.38 9.82 -15.94
C ARG A 309 37.85 9.44 -15.96
N LYS A 310 38.28 8.67 -14.96
CA LYS A 310 39.62 8.05 -14.95
C LYS A 310 39.74 7.05 -16.11
N MET A 311 40.82 7.17 -16.87
CA MET A 311 41.18 6.28 -17.98
C MET A 311 42.06 5.12 -17.48
N ASN A 312 42.07 4.02 -18.25
CA ASN A 312 42.84 2.80 -17.99
C ASN A 312 44.30 2.91 -18.42
N PHE A 313 44.57 3.61 -19.52
CA PHE A 313 45.89 3.74 -20.11
C PHE A 313 46.39 5.18 -20.06
N SER A 314 47.70 5.38 -20.19
CA SER A 314 48.26 6.70 -20.51
C SER A 314 48.07 7.05 -21.99
N GLU A 315 48.29 8.31 -22.36
CA GLU A 315 48.17 8.76 -23.74
C GLU A 315 49.11 7.99 -24.69
N ASN A 316 50.39 7.87 -24.33
CA ASN A 316 51.38 7.14 -25.10
C ASN A 316 51.01 5.65 -25.27
N GLN A 317 50.48 5.02 -24.21
CA GLN A 317 50.00 3.64 -24.29
C GLN A 317 48.82 3.51 -25.25
N ARG A 318 47.86 4.45 -25.25
CA ARG A 318 46.75 4.42 -26.21
C ARG A 318 47.19 4.59 -27.66
N ILE A 319 48.18 5.44 -27.90
CA ILE A 319 48.75 5.64 -29.24
C ILE A 319 49.39 4.33 -29.73
N SER A 320 50.18 3.66 -28.90
CA SER A 320 50.78 2.35 -29.20
C SER A 320 49.74 1.23 -29.39
N LEU A 321 48.66 1.24 -28.60
CA LEU A 321 47.58 0.26 -28.71
C LEU A 321 46.70 0.50 -29.95
N LYS A 322 46.60 1.73 -30.45
CA LYS A 322 45.79 2.07 -31.63
C LYS A 322 46.23 1.29 -32.87
N SER A 323 47.53 1.13 -33.08
CA SER A 323 48.09 0.42 -34.23
C SER A 323 47.94 -1.10 -34.15
N SER A 324 47.89 -1.67 -32.94
CA SER A 324 47.81 -3.13 -32.71
C SER A 324 46.38 -3.66 -32.47
N ILE A 325 45.52 -2.86 -31.84
CA ILE A 325 44.16 -3.24 -31.43
C ILE A 325 43.09 -2.67 -32.38
N GLY A 326 43.37 -1.54 -33.05
CA GLY A 326 42.42 -0.84 -33.92
C GLY A 326 41.82 -1.70 -35.05
N ALA A 327 42.49 -2.79 -35.45
CA ALA A 327 41.98 -3.73 -36.44
C ALA A 327 40.91 -4.72 -35.91
N LYS A 328 40.86 -4.97 -34.60
CA LYS A 328 39.98 -5.98 -33.96
C LYS A 328 38.72 -5.40 -33.31
N TYR A 329 38.69 -4.09 -33.06
CA TYR A 329 37.53 -3.39 -32.52
C TYR A 329 36.70 -2.77 -33.65
N LYS A 330 35.44 -3.18 -33.79
CA LYS A 330 34.46 -2.46 -34.60
C LYS A 330 33.36 -1.88 -33.71
N PRO A 331 33.17 -0.55 -33.69
CA PRO A 331 32.25 0.12 -32.77
C PRO A 331 30.79 -0.27 -33.06
N LYS A 332 29.92 0.01 -32.07
CA LYS A 332 28.48 0.06 -32.32
C LYS A 332 28.23 1.05 -33.46
N SER A 333 27.44 0.62 -34.44
CA SER A 333 27.16 1.46 -35.59
C SER A 333 26.58 2.80 -35.15
N LYS A 334 27.00 3.88 -35.81
CA LYS A 334 26.35 5.18 -35.67
C LYS A 334 24.98 5.22 -36.36
N TYR A 335 24.66 4.21 -37.17
CA TYR A 335 23.44 4.10 -37.94
C TYR A 335 22.40 3.19 -37.29
N ILE A 336 21.15 3.63 -37.34
CA ILE A 336 19.96 2.93 -36.87
C ILE A 336 19.82 1.62 -37.66
N GLY A 337 19.56 0.52 -36.94
CA GLY A 337 19.34 -0.79 -37.55
C GLY A 337 20.60 -1.45 -38.10
N VAL A 338 21.80 -0.93 -37.79
CA VAL A 338 23.05 -1.48 -38.30
C VAL A 338 23.88 -2.06 -37.13
N SER A 339 24.48 -3.22 -37.35
CA SER A 339 25.40 -3.84 -36.37
C SER A 339 26.49 -4.63 -37.06
N TYR A 340 27.67 -4.69 -36.44
CA TYR A 340 28.74 -5.55 -36.91
C TYR A 340 28.56 -6.98 -36.39
N ARG A 341 28.71 -7.97 -37.26
CA ARG A 341 28.62 -9.39 -36.95
C ARG A 341 30.02 -10.01 -37.03
N GLY A 342 30.69 -10.10 -35.87
CA GLY A 342 32.10 -10.49 -35.79
C GLY A 342 32.44 -11.91 -36.27
N ARG A 343 31.47 -12.85 -36.28
CA ARG A 343 31.71 -14.22 -36.79
C ARG A 343 32.04 -14.22 -38.29
N ASP A 344 31.35 -13.38 -39.06
CA ASP A 344 31.39 -13.41 -40.53
C ASP A 344 32.12 -12.18 -41.11
N ASN A 345 32.69 -11.36 -40.22
CA ASN A 345 33.34 -10.09 -40.52
C ASN A 345 32.52 -9.10 -41.37
N LYS A 346 31.18 -9.15 -41.29
CA LYS A 346 30.26 -8.32 -42.07
C LYS A 346 29.43 -7.38 -41.20
N TRP A 347 29.03 -6.26 -41.78
CA TRP A 347 27.97 -5.42 -41.25
C TRP A 347 26.62 -6.03 -41.63
N ARG A 348 25.63 -5.93 -40.76
CA ARG A 348 24.27 -6.37 -41.04
C ARG A 348 23.28 -5.26 -40.76
N SER A 349 22.27 -5.19 -41.60
CA SER A 349 21.12 -4.31 -41.46
C SER A 349 19.92 -5.11 -40.95
N TYR A 350 19.16 -4.55 -40.01
CA TYR A 350 17.99 -5.19 -39.40
C TYR A 350 16.95 -4.15 -38.97
N ILE A 351 15.70 -4.60 -38.90
CA ILE A 351 14.57 -3.77 -38.45
C ILE A 351 13.61 -4.60 -37.60
N ARG A 352 12.88 -3.93 -36.70
CA ARG A 352 11.78 -4.55 -35.94
C ARG A 352 10.45 -4.03 -36.44
N VAL A 353 9.62 -4.92 -36.97
CA VAL A 353 8.24 -4.65 -37.42
C VAL A 353 7.32 -5.62 -36.65
N ASP A 354 6.26 -5.09 -36.05
CA ASP A 354 5.28 -5.86 -35.24
C ASP A 354 5.91 -6.79 -34.19
N GLY A 355 6.94 -6.28 -33.50
CA GLY A 355 7.66 -7.02 -32.46
C GLY A 355 8.62 -8.11 -32.97
N LYS A 356 8.60 -8.43 -34.27
CA LYS A 356 9.50 -9.41 -34.88
C LYS A 356 10.78 -8.76 -35.38
N HIS A 357 11.90 -9.45 -35.20
CA HIS A 357 13.21 -9.02 -35.69
C HIS A 357 13.45 -9.54 -37.10
N ILE A 358 13.57 -8.64 -38.07
CA ILE A 358 13.79 -8.96 -39.48
C ILE A 358 15.23 -8.58 -39.84
N GLU A 359 16.04 -9.55 -40.25
CA GLU A 359 17.37 -9.32 -40.81
C GLU A 359 17.22 -8.99 -42.30
N LEU A 360 17.80 -7.86 -42.75
CA LEU A 360 17.61 -7.35 -44.11
C LEU A 360 18.68 -7.91 -45.05
N LYS A 361 19.94 -7.49 -44.85
CA LYS A 361 21.08 -7.94 -45.64
C LYS A 361 22.39 -7.67 -44.92
N GLN A 362 23.43 -8.40 -45.33
CA GLN A 362 24.81 -8.21 -44.90
C GLN A 362 25.60 -7.41 -45.94
N SER A 363 26.54 -6.59 -45.48
CA SER A 363 27.41 -5.76 -46.30
C SER A 363 28.85 -5.75 -45.77
N ASN A 364 29.79 -5.34 -46.61
CA ASN A 364 31.19 -5.22 -46.21
C ASN A 364 31.47 -3.88 -45.51
N THR A 365 30.67 -2.85 -45.80
CA THR A 365 30.81 -1.51 -45.20
C THR A 365 29.60 -1.15 -44.33
N GLU A 366 29.84 -0.30 -43.33
CA GLU A 366 28.82 0.19 -42.41
C GLU A 366 27.77 1.07 -43.14
N ILE A 367 28.25 1.92 -44.06
CA ILE A 367 27.41 2.83 -44.85
C ILE A 367 26.46 2.04 -45.77
N GLU A 368 26.94 0.96 -46.38
CA GLU A 368 26.11 0.10 -47.22
C GLU A 368 24.99 -0.59 -46.42
N ALA A 369 25.26 -1.08 -45.21
CA ALA A 369 24.21 -1.61 -44.33
C ALA A 369 23.18 -0.53 -43.95
N ALA A 370 23.64 0.71 -43.76
CA ALA A 370 22.76 1.85 -43.46
C ALA A 370 21.90 2.25 -44.65
N LYS A 371 22.42 2.17 -45.88
CA LYS A 371 21.65 2.31 -47.14
C LYS A 371 20.55 1.27 -47.23
N ILE A 372 20.89 0.00 -47.01
CA ILE A 372 19.92 -1.12 -47.02
C ILE A 372 18.78 -0.88 -46.02
N TYR A 373 19.08 -0.32 -44.84
CA TYR A 373 18.05 0.05 -43.86
C TYR A 373 17.11 1.12 -44.42
N ASN A 374 17.67 2.20 -44.96
CA ASN A 374 16.89 3.31 -45.53
C ASN A 374 16.03 2.84 -46.71
N ASP A 375 16.60 2.07 -47.63
CA ASP A 375 15.91 1.54 -48.81
C ASP A 375 14.72 0.67 -48.40
N TYR A 376 14.90 -0.17 -47.36
CA TYR A 376 13.81 -0.99 -46.84
C TYR A 376 12.69 -0.16 -46.21
N VAL A 377 13.04 0.87 -45.44
CA VAL A 377 12.06 1.79 -44.83
C VAL A 377 11.25 2.52 -45.90
N ILE A 378 11.91 3.02 -46.95
CA ILE A 378 11.28 3.72 -48.08
C ILE A 378 10.40 2.75 -48.87
N LYS A 379 10.94 1.59 -49.28
CA LYS A 379 10.24 0.60 -50.10
C LYS A 379 8.96 0.08 -49.43
N ASN A 380 8.96 -0.07 -48.12
CA ASN A 380 7.81 -0.58 -47.36
C ASN A 380 6.97 0.54 -46.72
N ASN A 381 7.22 1.81 -47.06
CA ASN A 381 6.53 2.99 -46.54
C ASN A 381 6.40 2.99 -45.00
N LEU A 382 7.48 2.62 -44.31
CA LEU A 382 7.48 2.50 -42.86
C LEU A 382 7.73 3.86 -42.22
N ASN A 383 6.93 4.22 -41.21
CA ASN A 383 7.16 5.44 -40.42
C ASN A 383 8.35 5.26 -39.46
N ARG A 384 9.57 5.38 -39.99
CA ARG A 384 10.85 5.23 -39.26
C ARG A 384 11.84 6.30 -39.69
N LYS A 385 12.70 6.71 -38.75
CA LYS A 385 13.76 7.68 -38.99
C LYS A 385 14.84 7.09 -39.90
N LEU A 386 15.16 7.80 -40.98
CA LEU A 386 16.24 7.43 -41.89
C LEU A 386 17.62 7.81 -41.33
N ASN A 387 18.62 7.01 -41.68
CA ASN A 387 20.03 7.29 -41.41
C ASN A 387 20.53 8.41 -42.32
N LYS A 388 21.23 9.39 -41.73
CA LYS A 388 21.96 10.43 -42.50
C LYS A 388 23.31 9.87 -42.92
N LEU A 389 23.47 9.56 -44.19
CA LEU A 389 24.71 9.01 -44.73
C LEU A 389 25.62 10.19 -45.07
N VAL A 390 26.72 10.32 -44.33
CA VAL A 390 27.78 11.31 -44.57
C VAL A 390 28.99 10.59 -45.10
#